data_AF-A0A956W751-F1
#
_entry.id   AF-A0A956W751-F1
#
_cell.length_a   1.000
_cell.length_b   1.000
_cell.length_c   1.000
_cell.angle_alpha   90.00
_cell.angle_beta   90.00
_cell.angle_gamma   90.00
#
_symmetry.space_group_name_H-M   'P 1'
#
loop_
_entity.id
_entity.type
_entity.pdbx_description
1 polymer ?
#
loop_
_entity_poly.entity_id
_entity_poly.type
_entity_poly.pdbx_seq_one_letter_code
_entity_poly.pdbx_strand_id
1 'polypeptide(L)'
;MPEAPEPRSAASTSLDRILAALDLEPWQVQAFDPAYPRFDAQRPLLVLGAQAEAARPLVRERYRPDLEARVIVDGEVRATKVATLPLDAAAWLLPALPPEADTRSIAGLRGVMEFLFSPEGCPWDREQTHATLRPYLLEEAYELVDAIDRDDMPGLREEIGDILAQMFMLTTIADLGGAFTLEDAVQYANEKFVRRHPHVFAGEVAGSAESLNQKWEAIKAEERAAKGEAAEEVPPGALDSTPAAAPSLQRAQSLIRRARRNGLAELPASARDALRDALAREDWAAALWAVAMLAADEGFDAEETLREASSRFTRAFQALEADARSAGEEVESLPAERRLAPWSAVSERLRGTA
;
A
#
# COMPACT_ATOMS: atom_id res chain seq x y z
N MET A 1 38.01 63.95 -11.99
CA MET A 1 36.97 62.99 -11.57
C MET A 1 37.69 61.73 -11.15
N PRO A 2 37.48 61.20 -9.94
CA PRO A 2 38.13 59.97 -9.52
C PRO A 2 37.54 58.80 -10.31
N GLU A 3 38.39 57.84 -10.69
CA GLU A 3 37.99 56.58 -11.31
C GLU A 3 36.95 55.86 -10.46
N ALA A 4 35.91 55.34 -11.11
CA ALA A 4 34.95 54.48 -10.47
C ALA A 4 35.67 53.22 -9.95
N PRO A 5 35.42 52.80 -8.69
CA PRO A 5 36.02 51.58 -8.19
C PRO A 5 35.54 50.39 -9.02
N GLU A 6 36.48 49.57 -9.48
CA GLU A 6 36.17 48.30 -10.15
C GLU A 6 35.22 47.47 -9.28
N PRO A 7 34.22 46.80 -9.89
CA PRO A 7 33.37 45.89 -9.14
C PRO A 7 34.24 44.78 -8.55
N ARG A 8 34.25 44.69 -7.21
CA ARG A 8 34.80 43.54 -6.50
C ARG A 8 34.22 42.28 -7.15
N SER A 9 35.08 41.52 -7.82
CA SER A 9 34.81 40.16 -8.25
C SER A 9 34.46 39.35 -7.00
N ALA A 10 33.17 39.29 -6.66
CA ALA A 10 32.64 38.18 -5.88
C ALA A 10 32.97 36.94 -6.71
N ALA A 11 34.02 36.23 -6.33
CA ALA A 11 34.41 34.99 -6.97
C ALA A 11 33.21 34.04 -6.82
N SER A 12 32.36 33.94 -7.84
CA SER A 12 31.37 32.88 -7.88
C SER A 12 32.18 31.59 -7.86
N THR A 13 32.07 30.83 -6.79
CA THR A 13 32.60 29.47 -6.77
C THR A 13 31.81 28.69 -7.83
N SER A 14 32.33 28.66 -9.06
CA SER A 14 31.72 27.90 -10.15
C SER A 14 31.55 26.46 -9.70
N LEU A 15 30.45 25.81 -10.11
CA LEU A 15 30.22 24.39 -9.87
C LEU A 15 31.45 23.55 -10.25
N ASP A 16 32.14 23.90 -11.33
CA ASP A 16 33.38 23.24 -11.76
C ASP A 16 34.49 23.30 -10.71
N ARG A 17 34.61 24.42 -9.99
CA ARG A 17 35.61 24.56 -8.91
C ARG A 17 35.25 23.71 -7.69
N ILE A 18 33.96 23.60 -7.38
CA ILE A 18 33.47 22.76 -6.29
C ILE A 18 33.72 21.29 -6.60
N LEU A 19 33.37 20.86 -7.81
CA LEU A 19 33.58 19.49 -8.29
C LEU A 19 35.08 19.15 -8.31
N ALA A 20 35.92 20.03 -8.87
CA ALA A 20 37.37 19.85 -8.88
C ALA A 20 37.97 19.77 -7.46
N ALA A 21 37.51 20.62 -6.52
CA ALA A 21 37.97 20.57 -5.14
C ALA A 21 37.59 19.25 -4.44
N LEU A 22 36.44 18.68 -4.80
CA LEU A 22 35.96 17.41 -4.23
C LEU A 22 36.51 16.17 -4.94
N ASP A 23 37.29 16.33 -6.01
CA ASP A 23 37.76 15.24 -6.89
C ASP A 23 36.59 14.44 -7.47
N LEU A 24 35.64 15.17 -8.07
CA LEU A 24 34.41 14.62 -8.63
C LEU A 24 34.18 15.10 -10.05
N GLU A 25 33.61 14.21 -10.85
CA GLU A 25 33.03 14.47 -12.14
C GLU A 25 31.52 14.71 -12.02
N PRO A 26 30.91 15.54 -12.90
CA PRO A 26 29.49 15.89 -12.79
C PRO A 26 28.53 14.69 -12.73
N TRP A 27 28.83 13.58 -13.41
CA TRP A 27 27.97 12.39 -13.43
C TRP A 27 28.06 11.53 -12.16
N GLN A 28 29.06 11.76 -11.30
CA GLN A 28 29.26 11.01 -10.05
C GLN A 28 28.36 11.51 -8.91
N VAL A 29 27.73 12.68 -9.08
CA VAL A 29 26.88 13.29 -8.05
C VAL A 29 25.53 13.69 -8.61
N GLN A 30 24.54 13.76 -7.74
CA GLN A 30 23.33 14.53 -7.97
C GLN A 30 23.45 15.87 -7.25
N ALA A 31 22.96 16.94 -7.87
CA ALA A 31 22.85 18.25 -7.21
C ALA A 31 21.50 18.36 -6.51
N PHE A 32 21.47 18.87 -5.29
CA PHE A 32 20.22 19.20 -4.60
C PHE A 32 19.51 20.35 -5.32
N ASP A 33 18.20 20.23 -5.50
CA ASP A 33 17.35 21.28 -6.06
C ASP A 33 16.29 21.70 -5.02
N PRO A 34 16.34 22.94 -4.48
CA PRO A 34 15.34 23.40 -3.53
C PRO A 34 13.93 23.54 -4.14
N ALA A 35 13.79 23.65 -5.46
CA ALA A 35 12.48 23.66 -6.13
C ALA A 35 11.85 22.25 -6.19
N TYR A 36 12.69 21.22 -6.21
CA TYR A 36 12.29 19.82 -6.21
C TYR A 36 13.06 19.08 -5.11
N PRO A 37 12.70 19.26 -3.84
CA PRO A 37 13.49 18.83 -2.69
C PRO A 37 13.37 17.31 -2.43
N ARG A 38 13.65 16.51 -3.45
CA ARG A 38 13.71 15.04 -3.43
C ARG A 38 15.07 14.65 -4.00
N PHE A 39 15.71 13.67 -3.38
CA PHE A 39 16.98 13.14 -3.84
C PHE A 39 17.05 11.64 -3.54
N ASP A 40 17.88 10.95 -4.30
CA ASP A 40 18.13 9.52 -4.15
C ASP A 40 19.33 9.32 -3.22
N ALA A 41 19.11 8.87 -1.99
CA ALA A 41 20.22 8.75 -1.03
C ALA A 41 21.22 7.64 -1.41
N GLN A 42 20.91 6.77 -2.37
CA GLN A 42 21.84 5.77 -2.91
C GLN A 42 22.83 6.37 -3.93
N ARG A 43 22.71 7.67 -4.24
CA ARG A 43 23.67 8.42 -5.04
C ARG A 43 24.31 9.54 -4.21
N PRO A 44 25.61 9.84 -4.42
CA PRO A 44 26.24 10.95 -3.72
C PRO A 44 25.50 12.26 -3.98
N LEU A 45 25.24 13.03 -2.93
CA LEU A 45 24.47 14.27 -2.97
C LEU A 45 25.38 15.47 -2.76
N LEU A 46 25.40 16.37 -3.74
CA LEU A 46 26.04 17.68 -3.65
C LEU A 46 25.00 18.75 -3.30
N VAL A 47 25.22 19.44 -2.18
CA VAL A 47 24.42 20.60 -1.75
C VAL A 47 25.31 21.83 -1.84
N LEU A 48 24.91 22.83 -2.61
CA LEU A 48 25.64 24.10 -2.69
C LEU A 48 25.34 24.96 -1.46
N GLY A 49 26.27 25.83 -1.06
CA GLY A 49 26.11 26.66 0.15
C GLY A 49 24.81 27.48 0.18
N ALA A 50 24.38 28.02 -0.96
CA ALA A 50 23.11 28.73 -1.08
C ALA A 50 21.85 27.86 -0.83
N GLN A 51 22.00 26.54 -0.86
CA GLN A 51 20.94 25.55 -0.69
C GLN A 51 20.98 24.88 0.69
N ALA A 52 22.03 25.13 1.47
CA ALA A 52 22.31 24.47 2.75
C ALA A 52 21.12 24.51 3.72
N GLU A 53 20.53 25.68 3.91
CA GLU A 53 19.37 25.87 4.80
C GLU A 53 18.15 25.02 4.36
N ALA A 54 17.87 24.99 3.06
CA ALA A 54 16.74 24.23 2.51
C ALA A 54 16.98 22.71 2.57
N ALA A 55 18.21 22.27 2.35
CA ALA A 55 18.57 20.84 2.34
C ALA A 55 18.67 20.23 3.74
N ARG A 56 19.10 21.01 4.75
CA ARG A 56 19.42 20.51 6.09
C ARG A 56 18.35 19.64 6.76
N PRO A 57 17.05 19.99 6.80
CA PRO A 57 16.04 19.14 7.43
C PRO A 57 15.93 17.79 6.73
N LEU A 58 15.92 17.76 5.40
CA LEU A 58 15.78 16.55 4.60
C LEU A 58 17.02 15.65 4.71
N VAL A 59 18.21 16.24 4.72
CA VAL A 59 19.46 15.51 4.98
C VAL A 59 19.42 14.86 6.36
N ARG A 60 18.92 15.55 7.39
CA ARG A 60 18.83 15.01 8.76
C ARG A 60 17.75 13.97 8.96
N GLU A 61 16.67 14.02 8.18
CA GLU A 61 15.68 12.94 8.17
C GLU A 61 16.24 11.66 7.54
N ARG A 62 17.24 11.80 6.67
CA ARG A 62 17.70 10.73 5.79
C ARG A 62 19.00 10.06 6.21
N TYR A 63 19.95 10.86 6.63
CA TYR A 63 21.30 10.42 6.96
C TYR A 63 21.46 10.35 8.48
N ARG A 64 22.16 9.31 8.96
CA ARG A 64 22.46 9.19 10.39
C ARG A 64 23.33 10.36 10.86
N PRO A 65 23.12 10.88 12.09
CA PRO A 65 23.84 12.06 12.57
C PRO A 65 25.37 11.90 12.61
N ASP A 66 25.85 10.67 12.81
CA ASP A 66 27.26 10.31 12.94
C ASP A 66 27.96 10.03 11.61
N LEU A 67 27.21 9.92 10.51
CA LEU A 67 27.76 9.66 9.18
C LEU A 67 28.69 10.81 8.76
N GLU A 68 29.83 10.44 8.17
CA GLU A 68 30.80 11.40 7.66
C GLU A 68 30.35 11.99 6.31
N ALA A 69 30.50 13.30 6.20
CA ALA A 69 30.27 14.09 4.99
C ALA A 69 31.53 14.94 4.70
N ARG A 70 31.75 15.28 3.43
CA ARG A 70 32.80 16.22 3.02
C ARG A 70 32.19 17.59 2.81
N VAL A 71 32.85 18.65 3.27
CA VAL A 71 32.39 20.03 3.09
C VAL A 71 33.52 20.91 2.59
N ILE A 72 33.20 21.98 1.87
CA ILE A 72 34.17 22.99 1.47
C ILE A 72 33.99 24.22 2.36
N VAL A 73 34.98 24.51 3.20
CA VAL A 73 35.00 25.71 4.07
C VAL A 73 36.29 26.46 3.79
N ASP A 74 36.19 27.77 3.53
CA ASP A 74 37.34 28.62 3.17
C ASP A 74 38.18 28.09 1.99
N GLY A 75 37.55 27.36 1.06
CA GLY A 75 38.21 26.76 -0.11
C GLY A 75 38.91 25.42 0.16
N GLU A 76 38.88 24.92 1.39
CA GLU A 76 39.47 23.63 1.77
C GLU A 76 38.38 22.56 1.96
N VAL A 77 38.66 21.33 1.51
CA VAL A 77 37.80 20.18 1.80
C VAL A 77 38.09 19.66 3.20
N ARG A 78 37.05 19.54 4.02
CA ARG A 78 37.12 19.00 5.38
C ARG A 78 36.08 17.90 5.57
N ALA A 79 36.41 16.89 6.36
CA ALA A 79 35.43 15.92 6.84
C ALA A 79 34.65 16.51 8.02
N THR A 80 33.36 16.24 8.09
CA THR A 80 32.48 16.59 9.22
C THR A 80 31.40 15.53 9.37
N LYS A 81 30.67 15.57 10.48
CA LYS A 81 29.49 14.72 10.68
C LYS A 81 28.23 15.41 10.14
N VAL A 82 27.27 14.62 9.68
CA VAL A 82 25.95 15.13 9.25
C VAL A 82 25.28 15.98 10.34
N ALA A 83 25.43 15.61 11.62
CA ALA A 83 24.93 16.37 12.76
C ALA A 83 25.43 17.83 12.78
N THR A 84 26.68 18.05 12.34
CA THR A 84 27.45 19.29 12.47
C THR A 84 27.75 19.93 11.11
N LEU A 85 26.89 19.73 10.10
CA LEU A 85 27.04 20.36 8.79
C LEU A 85 27.06 21.91 8.94
N PRO A 86 28.15 22.58 8.52
CA PRO A 86 28.31 24.03 8.58
C PRO A 86 27.49 24.74 7.49
N LEU A 87 26.62 25.68 7.89
CA LEU A 87 25.78 26.45 6.96
C LEU A 87 26.57 27.47 6.13
N ASP A 88 27.75 27.86 6.60
CA ASP A 88 28.69 28.77 5.94
C ASP A 88 29.64 28.05 4.95
N ALA A 89 29.55 26.73 4.82
CA ALA A 89 30.29 26.00 3.80
C ALA A 89 29.83 26.37 2.37
N ALA A 90 30.79 26.43 1.45
CA ALA A 90 30.53 26.63 0.03
C ALA A 90 29.78 25.44 -0.60
N ALA A 91 29.99 24.22 -0.08
CA ALA A 91 29.26 23.02 -0.48
C ALA A 91 29.32 21.91 0.58
N TRP A 92 28.34 21.02 0.57
CA TRP A 92 28.34 19.72 1.24
C TRP A 92 28.30 18.61 0.20
N LEU A 93 29.08 17.55 0.42
CA LEU A 93 29.05 16.30 -0.29
C LEU A 93 28.69 15.20 0.70
N LEU A 94 27.49 14.67 0.57
CA LEU A 94 27.00 13.52 1.33
C LEU A 94 27.30 12.25 0.52
N PRO A 95 27.78 11.18 1.17
CA PRO A 95 28.04 9.92 0.48
C PRO A 95 26.74 9.27 0.01
N ALA A 96 26.87 8.33 -0.92
CA ALA A 96 25.81 7.37 -1.20
C ALA A 96 25.59 6.47 0.03
N LEU A 97 24.34 6.19 0.36
CA LEU A 97 23.96 5.20 1.34
C LEU A 97 23.83 3.83 0.67
N PRO A 98 24.30 2.75 1.31
CA PRO A 98 23.88 1.42 0.89
C PRO A 98 22.36 1.25 1.15
N PRO A 99 21.68 0.34 0.44
CA PRO A 99 20.22 0.21 0.51
C PRO A 99 19.66 0.06 1.95
N GLU A 100 20.33 -0.71 2.80
CA GLU A 100 19.94 -0.93 4.19
C GLU A 100 20.10 0.29 5.11
N ALA A 101 20.92 1.28 4.70
CA ALA A 101 21.02 2.56 5.40
C ALA A 101 19.98 3.57 4.88
N ASP A 102 19.36 3.29 3.74
CA ASP A 102 18.29 4.05 3.11
C ASP A 102 16.92 3.51 3.57
N THR A 103 16.50 3.83 4.80
CA THR A 103 15.26 3.25 5.36
C THR A 103 13.99 4.06 5.08
N ARG A 104 14.06 5.07 4.22
CA ARG A 104 12.93 6.00 3.94
C ARG A 104 12.52 6.08 2.48
N SER A 105 13.23 5.42 1.56
CA SER A 105 12.82 5.42 0.15
C SER A 105 12.36 4.06 -0.35
N ILE A 106 11.56 4.12 -1.40
CA ILE A 106 11.15 2.97 -2.21
C ILE A 106 12.38 2.26 -2.80
N ALA A 107 13.42 3.01 -3.20
CA ALA A 107 14.67 2.43 -3.71
C ALA A 107 15.47 1.70 -2.61
N GLY A 108 15.44 2.22 -1.39
CA GLY A 108 16.00 1.55 -0.21
C GLY A 108 15.32 0.23 0.09
N LEU A 109 13.98 0.23 0.17
CA LEU A 109 13.20 -1.00 0.35
C LEU A 109 13.46 -2.00 -0.79
N ARG A 110 13.49 -1.54 -2.04
CA ARG A 110 13.84 -2.37 -3.19
C ARG A 110 15.20 -3.04 -3.01
N GLY A 111 16.24 -2.27 -2.72
CA GLY A 111 17.60 -2.81 -2.60
C GLY A 111 17.75 -3.74 -1.40
N VAL A 112 17.03 -3.49 -0.29
CA VAL A 112 16.96 -4.44 0.83
C VAL A 112 16.33 -5.76 0.37
N MET A 113 15.22 -5.72 -0.36
CA MET A 113 14.54 -6.92 -0.85
C MET A 113 15.38 -7.68 -1.87
N GLU A 114 16.00 -6.99 -2.82
CA GLU A 114 16.95 -7.60 -3.78
C GLU A 114 18.12 -8.28 -3.05
N PHE A 115 18.67 -7.65 -2.01
CA PHE A 115 19.74 -8.23 -1.21
C PHE A 115 19.28 -9.46 -0.43
N LEU A 116 18.10 -9.44 0.19
CA LEU A 116 17.56 -10.60 0.91
C LEU A 116 17.40 -11.84 0.01
N PHE A 117 17.03 -11.63 -1.26
CA PHE A 117 16.89 -12.70 -2.25
C PHE A 117 18.20 -13.03 -3.00
N SER A 118 19.28 -12.30 -2.76
CA SER A 118 20.59 -12.57 -3.40
C SER A 118 21.23 -13.85 -2.87
N PRO A 119 22.25 -14.43 -3.54
CA PRO A 119 22.98 -15.60 -3.04
C PRO A 119 23.56 -15.42 -1.63
N GLU A 120 23.96 -14.19 -1.28
CA GLU A 120 24.51 -13.77 0.02
C GLU A 120 23.42 -13.38 1.03
N GLY A 121 22.16 -13.32 0.60
CA GLY A 121 21.01 -12.92 1.38
C GLY A 121 20.49 -13.99 2.35
N CYS A 122 19.24 -13.84 2.74
CA CYS A 122 18.60 -14.69 3.74
C CYS A 122 18.16 -16.03 3.12
N PRO A 123 18.52 -17.19 3.71
CA PRO A 123 18.11 -18.49 3.19
C PRO A 123 16.59 -18.67 3.12
N TRP A 124 15.84 -18.13 4.09
CA TRP A 124 14.39 -18.25 4.11
C TRP A 124 13.73 -17.48 2.96
N ASP A 125 14.17 -16.25 2.70
CA ASP A 125 13.64 -15.41 1.61
C ASP A 125 13.87 -16.07 0.25
N ARG A 126 15.06 -16.63 0.04
CA ARG A 126 15.43 -17.34 -1.20
C ARG A 126 14.61 -18.61 -1.46
N GLU A 127 14.06 -19.23 -0.42
CA GLU A 127 13.20 -20.41 -0.54
C GLU A 127 11.74 -20.04 -0.86
N GLN A 128 11.39 -18.75 -0.80
CA GLN A 128 10.02 -18.31 -1.04
C GLN A 128 9.61 -18.39 -2.51
N THR A 129 8.33 -18.64 -2.71
CA THR A 129 7.65 -18.62 -4.00
C THR A 129 6.35 -17.84 -3.87
N HIS A 130 5.74 -17.44 -4.99
CA HIS A 130 4.39 -16.85 -4.99
C HIS A 130 3.35 -17.71 -4.24
N ALA A 131 3.51 -19.04 -4.24
CA ALA A 131 2.60 -19.94 -3.54
C ALA A 131 2.83 -19.94 -2.03
N THR A 132 4.08 -19.90 -1.57
CA THR A 132 4.42 -19.89 -0.14
C THR A 132 4.16 -18.53 0.51
N LEU A 133 4.25 -17.44 -0.25
CA LEU A 133 3.94 -16.08 0.23
C LEU A 133 2.44 -15.78 0.34
N ARG A 134 1.58 -16.57 -0.32
CA ARG A 134 0.11 -16.37 -0.31
C ARG A 134 -0.51 -16.24 1.09
N PRO A 135 -0.27 -17.17 2.05
CA PRO A 135 -0.86 -17.05 3.39
C PRO A 135 -0.43 -15.75 4.08
N TYR A 136 0.84 -15.37 4.00
CA TYR A 136 1.36 -14.15 4.60
C TYR A 136 0.69 -12.91 4.00
N LEU A 137 0.61 -12.82 2.66
CA LEU A 137 -0.10 -11.70 2.00
C LEU A 137 -1.56 -11.57 2.47
N LEU A 138 -2.25 -12.69 2.72
CA LEU A 138 -3.62 -12.65 3.24
C LEU A 138 -3.66 -12.19 4.70
N GLU A 139 -2.69 -12.61 5.52
CA GLU A 139 -2.53 -12.19 6.91
C GLU A 139 -2.33 -10.67 7.00
N GLU A 140 -1.30 -10.13 6.33
CA GLU A 140 -1.04 -8.68 6.28
C GLU A 140 -2.26 -7.88 5.76
N ALA A 141 -2.99 -8.46 4.79
CA ALA A 141 -4.18 -7.81 4.24
C ALA A 141 -5.33 -7.75 5.27
N TYR A 142 -5.45 -8.76 6.13
CA TYR A 142 -6.43 -8.75 7.21
C TYR A 142 -6.01 -7.89 8.39
N GLU A 143 -4.72 -7.86 8.72
CA GLU A 143 -4.17 -6.98 9.76
C GLU A 143 -4.31 -5.51 9.33
N LEU A 144 -4.06 -5.18 8.06
CA LEU A 144 -4.36 -3.88 7.49
C LEU A 144 -5.85 -3.49 7.64
N VAL A 145 -6.77 -4.42 7.37
CA VAL A 145 -8.21 -4.19 7.55
C VAL A 145 -8.55 -3.99 9.03
N ASP A 146 -8.00 -4.80 9.94
CA ASP A 146 -8.21 -4.63 11.39
C ASP A 146 -7.71 -3.26 11.87
N ALA A 147 -6.55 -2.80 11.39
CA ALA A 147 -6.02 -1.48 11.72
C ALA A 147 -6.94 -0.35 11.25
N ILE A 148 -7.55 -0.48 10.07
CA ILE A 148 -8.56 0.47 9.56
C ILE A 148 -9.80 0.45 10.45
N ASP A 149 -10.34 -0.74 10.74
CA ASP A 149 -11.58 -0.91 11.53
C ASP A 149 -11.45 -0.38 12.95
N ARG A 150 -10.22 -0.40 13.49
CA ARG A 150 -9.88 0.08 14.83
C ARG A 150 -9.47 1.55 14.90
N ASP A 151 -9.38 2.25 13.76
CA ASP A 151 -8.82 3.59 13.65
C ASP A 151 -7.40 3.68 14.28
N ASP A 152 -6.62 2.60 14.15
CA ASP A 152 -5.28 2.48 14.71
C ASP A 152 -4.24 3.04 13.72
N MET A 153 -4.00 4.34 13.78
CA MET A 153 -3.06 5.02 12.87
C MET A 153 -1.61 4.48 12.94
N PRO A 154 -1.03 4.17 14.12
CA PRO A 154 0.24 3.46 14.21
C PRO A 154 0.22 2.10 13.52
N GLY A 155 -0.79 1.26 13.79
CA GLY A 155 -0.95 -0.05 13.15
C GLY A 155 -1.12 0.09 11.64
N LEU A 156 -1.99 0.99 11.17
CA LEU A 156 -2.20 1.25 9.75
C LEU A 156 -0.89 1.55 9.01
N ARG A 157 0.01 2.30 9.63
CA ARG A 157 1.33 2.61 9.06
C ARG A 157 2.24 1.38 9.00
N GLU A 158 2.19 0.50 10.00
CA GLU A 158 2.92 -0.76 10.07
C GLU A 158 2.46 -1.69 8.94
N GLU A 159 1.16 -1.98 8.90
CA GLU A 159 0.56 -2.89 7.92
C GLU A 159 0.68 -2.42 6.46
N ILE A 160 0.63 -1.10 6.21
CA ILE A 160 0.93 -0.56 4.88
C ILE A 160 2.39 -0.87 4.49
N GLY A 161 3.32 -0.80 5.45
CA GLY A 161 4.71 -1.18 5.26
C GLY A 161 4.86 -2.67 4.91
N ASP A 162 4.14 -3.54 5.60
CA ASP A 162 4.21 -4.99 5.38
C ASP A 162 3.56 -5.40 4.06
N ILE A 163 2.44 -4.78 3.68
CA ILE A 163 1.87 -4.93 2.34
C ILE A 163 2.85 -4.46 1.26
N LEU A 164 3.55 -3.35 1.45
CA LEU A 164 4.60 -2.91 0.53
C LEU A 164 5.72 -3.95 0.44
N ALA A 165 6.19 -4.48 1.57
CA ALA A 165 7.20 -5.54 1.60
C ALA A 165 6.74 -6.77 0.82
N GLN A 166 5.50 -7.23 1.01
CA GLN A 166 4.91 -8.34 0.24
C GLN A 166 4.91 -8.05 -1.27
N MET A 167 4.55 -6.83 -1.68
CA MET A 167 4.57 -6.45 -3.11
C MET A 167 5.99 -6.54 -3.68
N PHE A 168 6.98 -6.03 -2.94
CA PHE A 168 8.38 -6.14 -3.35
C PHE A 168 8.84 -7.59 -3.46
N MET A 169 8.58 -8.43 -2.45
CA MET A 169 8.96 -9.85 -2.48
C MET A 169 8.36 -10.58 -3.68
N LEU A 170 7.07 -10.40 -3.96
CA LEU A 170 6.40 -11.02 -5.11
C LEU A 170 7.03 -10.56 -6.44
N THR A 171 7.30 -9.25 -6.59
CA THR A 171 7.94 -8.72 -7.80
C THR A 171 9.39 -9.17 -7.94
N THR A 172 10.15 -9.28 -6.86
CA THR A 172 11.52 -9.80 -6.88
C THR A 172 11.55 -11.26 -7.33
N ILE A 173 10.63 -12.10 -6.84
CA ILE A 173 10.51 -13.50 -7.28
C ILE A 173 10.15 -13.58 -8.78
N ALA A 174 9.24 -12.72 -9.25
CA ALA A 174 8.86 -12.66 -10.66
C ALA A 174 10.03 -12.23 -11.56
N ASP A 175 10.80 -11.24 -11.13
CA ASP A 175 11.97 -10.73 -11.87
C ASP A 175 13.10 -11.76 -11.93
N LEU A 176 13.41 -12.41 -10.80
CA LEU A 176 14.38 -13.52 -10.76
C LEU A 176 13.98 -14.69 -11.67
N GLY A 177 12.68 -14.90 -11.87
CA GLY A 177 12.14 -15.86 -12.82
C GLY A 177 12.11 -15.38 -14.28
N GLY A 178 12.49 -14.14 -14.56
CA GLY A 178 12.45 -13.51 -15.88
C GLY A 178 11.03 -13.23 -16.40
N ALA A 179 10.03 -13.12 -15.51
CA ALA A 179 8.63 -12.98 -15.89
C ALA A 179 8.22 -11.51 -16.09
N PHE A 180 8.39 -10.69 -15.06
CA PHE A 180 8.13 -9.24 -15.09
C PHE A 180 8.82 -8.55 -13.90
N THR A 181 9.04 -7.25 -14.04
CA THR A 181 9.64 -6.37 -13.03
C THR A 181 8.59 -5.59 -12.25
N LEU A 182 8.98 -4.95 -11.14
CA LEU A 182 8.12 -3.99 -10.45
C LEU A 182 7.69 -2.84 -11.37
N GLU A 183 8.59 -2.36 -12.24
CA GLU A 183 8.31 -1.33 -13.24
C GLU A 183 7.19 -1.74 -14.19
N ASP A 184 7.17 -2.99 -14.66
CA ASP A 184 6.11 -3.50 -15.54
C ASP A 184 4.75 -3.47 -14.82
N ALA A 185 4.71 -3.86 -13.55
CA ALA A 185 3.48 -3.81 -12.73
C ALA A 185 3.00 -2.36 -12.51
N VAL A 186 3.93 -1.43 -12.24
CA VAL A 186 3.64 0.01 -12.09
C VAL A 186 3.17 0.62 -13.41
N GLN A 187 3.81 0.28 -14.54
CA GLN A 187 3.40 0.72 -15.86
C GLN A 187 1.96 0.28 -16.15
N TYR A 188 1.66 -1.01 -15.94
CA TYR A 188 0.31 -1.53 -16.11
C TYR A 188 -0.72 -0.78 -15.26
N ALA A 189 -0.41 -0.51 -13.98
CA ALA A 189 -1.29 0.24 -13.10
C ALA A 189 -1.50 1.67 -13.60
N ASN A 190 -0.43 2.38 -13.94
CA ASN A 190 -0.48 3.76 -14.41
C ASN A 190 -1.28 3.90 -15.70
N GLU A 191 -0.99 3.09 -16.72
CA GLU A 191 -1.71 3.11 -17.99
C GLU A 191 -3.20 2.83 -17.79
N LYS A 192 -3.53 1.86 -16.92
CA LYS A 192 -4.93 1.56 -16.54
C LYS A 192 -5.61 2.74 -15.86
N PHE A 193 -4.97 3.38 -14.88
CA PHE A 193 -5.58 4.49 -14.14
C PHE A 193 -5.74 5.73 -15.01
N VAL A 194 -4.75 6.08 -15.84
CA VAL A 194 -4.83 7.20 -16.78
C VAL A 194 -5.97 6.97 -17.78
N ARG A 195 -6.02 5.79 -18.40
CA ARG A 195 -7.03 5.47 -19.42
C ARG A 195 -8.45 5.41 -18.86
N ARG A 196 -8.63 4.97 -17.61
CA ARG A 196 -9.96 4.89 -16.98
C ARG A 196 -10.41 6.20 -16.30
N HIS A 197 -9.57 7.23 -16.26
CA HIS A 197 -9.91 8.56 -15.74
C HIS A 197 -9.71 9.66 -16.80
N PRO A 198 -10.38 9.59 -17.96
CA PRO A 198 -10.26 10.63 -19.00
C PRO A 198 -10.76 12.00 -18.52
N HIS A 199 -11.63 12.04 -17.51
CA HIS A 199 -12.08 13.28 -16.87
C HIS A 199 -11.00 13.97 -16.03
N VAL A 200 -9.96 13.25 -15.62
CA VAL A 200 -8.81 13.82 -14.92
C VAL A 200 -7.68 14.12 -15.90
N PHE A 201 -7.37 13.18 -16.79
CA PHE A 201 -6.14 13.21 -17.61
C PHE A 201 -6.35 13.62 -19.07
N ALA A 202 -7.58 13.66 -19.57
CA ALA A 202 -7.91 13.99 -20.97
C ALA A 202 -8.90 15.16 -21.11
N GLY A 203 -9.19 15.87 -20.01
CA GLY A 203 -10.01 17.08 -20.03
C GLY A 203 -11.51 16.86 -20.23
N GLU A 204 -12.02 15.63 -20.07
CA GLU A 204 -13.47 15.41 -20.04
C GLU A 204 -14.10 16.03 -18.79
N VAL A 205 -15.36 16.47 -18.90
CA VAL A 205 -16.11 16.96 -17.73
C VAL A 205 -16.43 15.79 -16.81
N ALA A 206 -16.06 15.92 -15.54
CA ALA A 206 -16.46 14.97 -14.50
C ALA A 206 -17.99 15.04 -14.28
N GLY A 207 -18.65 13.88 -14.31
CA GLY A 207 -20.06 13.73 -13.97
C GLY A 207 -20.27 13.36 -12.50
N SER A 208 -21.48 12.89 -12.15
CA SER A 208 -21.74 12.31 -10.82
C SER A 208 -20.94 11.02 -10.59
N ALA A 209 -20.73 10.63 -9.33
CA ALA A 209 -20.08 9.36 -8.97
C ALA A 209 -20.70 8.14 -9.69
N GLU A 210 -22.03 8.13 -9.83
CA GLU A 210 -22.75 7.09 -10.55
C GLU A 210 -22.38 7.07 -12.05
N SER A 211 -22.34 8.23 -12.71
CA SER A 211 -21.94 8.33 -14.12
C SER A 211 -20.48 7.95 -14.35
N LEU A 212 -19.59 8.23 -13.39
CA LEU A 212 -18.19 7.84 -13.42
C LEU A 212 -18.02 6.33 -13.26
N ASN A 213 -18.80 5.70 -12.37
CA ASN A 213 -18.86 4.25 -12.23
C ASN A 213 -19.35 3.54 -13.51
N GLN A 214 -20.38 4.09 -14.16
CA GLN A 214 -20.86 3.55 -15.44
C GLN A 214 -19.80 3.63 -16.53
N LYS A 215 -19.10 4.78 -16.66
CA LYS A 215 -17.97 4.94 -17.58
C LYS A 215 -16.83 3.96 -17.27
N TRP A 216 -16.52 3.77 -16.00
CA TRP A 216 -15.49 2.83 -15.55
C TRP A 216 -15.78 1.39 -15.99
N GLU A 217 -17.04 0.94 -15.84
CA GLU A 217 -17.46 -0.38 -16.29
C GLU A 217 -17.49 -0.51 -17.83
N ALA A 218 -17.83 0.56 -18.56
CA ALA A 218 -17.77 0.57 -20.03
C ALA A 218 -16.33 0.41 -20.54
N ILE A 219 -15.38 1.19 -20.01
CA ILE A 219 -13.95 1.09 -20.39
C ILE A 219 -13.39 -0.31 -20.05
N LYS A 220 -13.79 -0.89 -18.90
CA LYS A 220 -13.46 -2.30 -18.56
C LYS A 220 -13.99 -3.32 -19.57
N ALA A 221 -15.17 -3.09 -20.15
CA ALA A 221 -15.75 -3.98 -21.15
C ALA A 221 -14.97 -3.90 -22.47
N GLU A 222 -14.62 -2.70 -22.92
CA GLU A 222 -13.81 -2.46 -24.12
C GLU A 222 -12.42 -3.09 -24.01
N GLU A 223 -11.77 -2.99 -22.85
CA GLU A 223 -10.47 -3.64 -22.60
C GLU A 223 -10.51 -5.15 -22.79
N ARG A 224 -11.54 -5.80 -22.25
CA ARG A 224 -11.71 -7.26 -22.37
C ARG A 224 -11.94 -7.67 -23.83
N ALA A 225 -12.72 -6.88 -24.56
CA ALA A 225 -12.92 -7.10 -25.99
C ALA A 225 -11.61 -6.95 -26.79
N ALA A 226 -10.79 -5.95 -26.47
CA ALA A 226 -9.52 -5.68 -27.15
C ALA A 226 -8.44 -6.74 -26.90
N LYS A 227 -8.46 -7.40 -25.73
CA LYS A 227 -7.52 -8.49 -25.38
C LYS A 227 -7.85 -9.84 -26.05
N GLY A 228 -8.91 -9.92 -26.85
CA GLY A 228 -9.33 -11.19 -27.44
C GLY A 228 -9.93 -12.16 -26.41
N GLU A 229 -10.16 -11.73 -25.17
CA GLU A 229 -10.87 -12.50 -24.13
C GLU A 229 -12.37 -12.68 -24.47
N ALA A 230 -12.84 -12.05 -25.55
CA ALA A 230 -14.13 -12.34 -26.18
C ALA A 230 -14.09 -13.55 -27.15
N ALA A 231 -12.91 -14.10 -27.44
CA ALA A 231 -12.65 -15.03 -28.55
C ALA A 231 -11.70 -16.20 -28.20
N GLU A 232 -11.58 -16.60 -26.93
CA GLU A 232 -11.14 -17.97 -26.62
C GLU A 232 -12.31 -18.93 -26.95
N GLU A 233 -12.03 -20.11 -27.51
CA GLU A 233 -13.05 -21.13 -27.88
C GLU A 233 -13.94 -21.57 -26.69
N VAL A 234 -13.53 -21.21 -25.48
CA VAL A 234 -14.40 -21.12 -24.30
C VAL A 234 -14.20 -19.69 -23.76
N PRO A 235 -15.16 -18.76 -23.91
CA PRO A 235 -15.05 -17.46 -23.27
C PRO A 235 -14.88 -17.69 -21.77
N PRO A 236 -13.97 -16.99 -21.06
CA PRO A 236 -13.94 -17.03 -19.61
C PRO A 236 -15.37 -16.78 -19.13
N GLY A 237 -15.93 -17.74 -18.41
CA GLY A 237 -17.30 -17.69 -17.93
C GLY A 237 -17.51 -16.35 -17.24
N ALA A 238 -18.69 -15.73 -17.33
CA ALA A 238 -18.88 -14.38 -16.77
C ALA A 238 -18.65 -14.29 -15.23
N LEU A 239 -18.41 -15.43 -14.60
CA LEU A 239 -18.06 -15.62 -13.19
C LEU A 239 -16.53 -15.70 -12.95
N ASP A 240 -15.70 -15.89 -13.98
CA ASP A 240 -14.27 -16.25 -13.90
C ASP A 240 -13.38 -15.14 -13.34
N SER A 241 -13.81 -13.87 -13.37
CA SER A 241 -13.07 -12.80 -12.69
C SER A 241 -13.44 -12.61 -11.21
N THR A 242 -14.07 -13.61 -10.58
CA THR A 242 -14.22 -13.66 -9.12
C THR A 242 -13.06 -14.49 -8.56
N PRO A 243 -12.09 -13.90 -7.83
CA PRO A 243 -10.95 -14.64 -7.33
C PRO A 243 -11.40 -15.85 -6.52
N ALA A 244 -10.90 -17.04 -6.85
CA ALA A 244 -11.26 -18.25 -6.13
C ALA A 244 -10.84 -18.20 -4.64
N ALA A 245 -9.80 -17.41 -4.35
CA ALA A 245 -9.27 -17.17 -3.01
C ALA A 245 -10.04 -16.09 -2.22
N ALA A 246 -11.03 -15.43 -2.81
CA ALA A 246 -11.85 -14.48 -2.07
C ALA A 246 -12.62 -15.19 -0.93
N PRO A 247 -12.85 -14.50 0.20
CA PRO A 247 -13.73 -14.99 1.26
C PRO A 247 -15.07 -15.47 0.73
N SER A 248 -15.62 -16.52 1.36
CA SER A 248 -16.72 -17.30 0.78
C SER A 248 -18.01 -16.47 0.59
N LEU A 249 -18.33 -15.56 1.51
CA LEU A 249 -19.53 -14.73 1.38
C LEU A 249 -19.33 -13.65 0.31
N GLN A 250 -18.16 -13.00 0.31
CA GLN A 250 -17.80 -12.02 -0.72
C GLN A 250 -17.80 -12.64 -2.12
N ARG A 251 -17.28 -13.87 -2.24
CA ARG A 251 -17.29 -14.65 -3.49
C ARG A 251 -18.73 -14.97 -3.91
N ALA A 252 -19.57 -15.49 -3.01
CA ALA A 252 -20.97 -15.77 -3.30
C ALA A 252 -21.72 -14.52 -3.77
N GLN A 253 -21.61 -13.39 -3.06
CA GLN A 253 -22.24 -12.13 -3.47
C GLN A 253 -21.75 -11.64 -4.84
N SER A 254 -20.46 -11.78 -5.12
CA SER A 254 -19.89 -11.43 -6.43
C SER A 254 -20.44 -12.30 -7.56
N LEU A 255 -20.57 -13.61 -7.33
CA LEU A 255 -21.16 -14.55 -8.29
C LEU A 255 -22.64 -14.22 -8.54
N ILE A 256 -23.44 -13.98 -7.49
CA ILE A 256 -24.85 -13.60 -7.57
C ILE A 256 -25.03 -12.31 -8.38
N ARG A 257 -24.28 -11.24 -8.04
CA ARG A 257 -24.35 -9.95 -8.77
C ARG A 257 -24.06 -10.12 -10.26
N ARG A 258 -23.10 -10.97 -10.61
CA ARG A 258 -22.73 -11.26 -12.00
C ARG A 258 -23.78 -12.09 -12.73
N ALA A 259 -24.31 -13.12 -12.07
CA ALA A 259 -25.39 -13.94 -12.62
C ALA A 259 -26.62 -13.08 -12.95
N ARG A 260 -27.01 -12.18 -12.04
CA ARG A 260 -28.10 -11.20 -12.26
C ARG A 260 -27.79 -10.26 -13.43
N ARG A 261 -26.64 -9.58 -13.37
CA ARG A 261 -26.24 -8.56 -14.37
C ARG A 261 -26.20 -9.10 -15.80
N ASN A 262 -25.73 -10.33 -15.97
CA ASN A 262 -25.56 -10.93 -17.29
C ASN A 262 -26.74 -11.84 -17.69
N GLY A 263 -27.75 -12.01 -16.83
CA GLY A 263 -28.88 -12.91 -17.08
C GLY A 263 -28.48 -14.39 -17.26
N LEU A 264 -27.40 -14.82 -16.61
CA LEU A 264 -26.76 -16.13 -16.86
C LEU A 264 -27.29 -17.25 -15.99
N ALA A 265 -28.07 -16.93 -14.96
CA ALA A 265 -28.76 -17.91 -14.15
C ALA A 265 -30.09 -17.35 -13.68
N GLU A 266 -31.11 -18.20 -13.68
CA GLU A 266 -32.35 -17.94 -12.96
C GLU A 266 -32.06 -18.05 -11.47
N LEU A 267 -32.01 -16.89 -10.80
CA LEU A 267 -31.90 -16.84 -9.35
C LEU A 267 -33.31 -16.75 -8.74
N PRO A 268 -33.52 -17.25 -7.51
CA PRO A 268 -34.79 -17.11 -6.83
C PRO A 268 -35.22 -15.63 -6.78
N ALA A 269 -36.50 -15.37 -7.06
CA ALA A 269 -37.07 -14.02 -7.03
C ALA A 269 -37.05 -13.40 -5.62
N SER A 270 -36.95 -14.23 -4.58
CA SER A 270 -36.94 -13.83 -3.17
C SER A 270 -35.86 -14.60 -2.43
N ALA A 271 -34.83 -13.89 -1.97
CA ALA A 271 -33.78 -14.47 -1.13
C ALA A 271 -34.32 -14.97 0.22
N ARG A 272 -35.37 -14.33 0.75
CA ARG A 272 -36.03 -14.74 1.99
C ARG A 272 -36.75 -16.08 1.83
N ASP A 273 -37.40 -16.31 0.70
CA ASP A 273 -38.07 -17.59 0.44
C ASP A 273 -37.05 -18.69 0.17
N ALA A 274 -35.99 -18.40 -0.60
CA ALA A 274 -34.88 -19.32 -0.82
C ALA A 274 -34.21 -19.74 0.51
N LEU A 275 -34.01 -18.80 1.44
CA LEU A 275 -33.49 -19.09 2.77
C LEU A 275 -34.45 -19.97 3.57
N ARG A 276 -35.75 -19.65 3.58
CA ARG A 276 -36.77 -20.44 4.27
C ARG A 276 -36.80 -21.89 3.75
N ASP A 277 -36.78 -22.06 2.44
CA ASP A 277 -36.81 -23.37 1.79
C ASP A 277 -35.53 -24.17 2.03
N ALA A 278 -34.38 -23.50 2.06
CA ALA A 278 -33.10 -24.13 2.38
C ALA A 278 -33.07 -24.63 3.83
N LEU A 279 -33.51 -23.80 4.78
CA LEU A 279 -33.61 -24.17 6.19
C LEU A 279 -34.60 -25.32 6.43
N ALA A 280 -35.75 -25.31 5.74
CA ALA A 280 -36.74 -26.40 5.83
C ALA A 280 -36.21 -27.75 5.30
N ARG A 281 -35.21 -27.70 4.40
CA ARG A 281 -34.52 -28.87 3.85
C ARG A 281 -33.21 -29.19 4.58
N GLU A 282 -32.86 -28.43 5.62
CA GLU A 282 -31.58 -28.52 6.33
C GLU A 282 -30.35 -28.35 5.39
N ASP A 283 -30.53 -27.67 4.26
CA ASP A 283 -29.48 -27.40 3.28
C ASP A 283 -28.72 -26.12 3.67
N TRP A 284 -27.71 -26.29 4.53
CA TRP A 284 -26.93 -25.17 5.05
C TRP A 284 -26.07 -24.48 3.98
N ALA A 285 -25.67 -25.19 2.93
CA ALA A 285 -24.95 -24.57 1.82
C ALA A 285 -25.86 -23.60 1.07
N ALA A 286 -27.09 -24.03 0.72
CA ALA A 286 -28.08 -23.16 0.12
C ALA A 286 -28.54 -22.05 1.06
N ALA A 287 -28.61 -22.30 2.38
CA ALA A 287 -28.97 -21.29 3.36
C ALA A 287 -27.92 -20.17 3.44
N LEU A 288 -26.63 -20.50 3.53
CA LEU A 288 -25.54 -19.51 3.54
C LEU A 288 -25.50 -18.70 2.24
N TRP A 289 -25.73 -19.37 1.10
CA TRP A 289 -25.84 -18.69 -0.19
C TRP A 289 -27.04 -17.72 -0.23
N ALA A 290 -28.20 -18.14 0.28
CA ALA A 290 -29.40 -17.31 0.35
C ALA A 290 -29.22 -16.13 1.32
N VAL A 291 -28.47 -16.30 2.42
CA VAL A 291 -28.10 -15.18 3.32
C VAL A 291 -27.22 -14.17 2.59
N ALA A 292 -26.19 -14.61 1.87
CA ALA A 292 -25.35 -13.72 1.06
C ALA A 292 -26.18 -12.97 0.00
N MET A 293 -27.12 -13.67 -0.64
CA MET A 293 -28.06 -13.08 -1.60
C MET A 293 -28.98 -12.04 -0.95
N LEU A 294 -29.52 -12.34 0.23
CA LEU A 294 -30.40 -11.46 0.99
C LEU A 294 -29.67 -10.18 1.41
N ALA A 295 -28.46 -10.31 1.97
CA ALA A 295 -27.63 -9.15 2.32
C ALA A 295 -27.38 -8.26 1.09
N ALA A 296 -27.06 -8.86 -0.07
CA ALA A 296 -26.86 -8.11 -1.30
C ALA A 296 -28.15 -7.40 -1.79
N ASP A 297 -29.31 -8.06 -1.68
CA ASP A 297 -30.61 -7.47 -2.04
C ASP A 297 -30.98 -6.28 -1.15
N GLU A 298 -30.50 -6.27 0.09
CA GLU A 298 -30.71 -5.20 1.06
C GLU A 298 -29.58 -4.15 1.07
N GLY A 299 -28.58 -4.29 0.19
CA GLY A 299 -27.47 -3.33 0.03
C GLY A 299 -26.30 -3.52 1.00
N PHE A 300 -26.24 -4.64 1.72
CA PHE A 300 -25.15 -4.97 2.65
C PHE A 300 -24.08 -5.87 2.00
N ASP A 301 -22.81 -5.67 2.39
CA ASP A 301 -21.74 -6.63 2.15
C ASP A 301 -21.80 -7.72 3.22
N ALA A 302 -21.99 -8.97 2.78
CA ALA A 302 -22.24 -10.11 3.67
C ALA A 302 -20.98 -10.52 4.44
N GLU A 303 -19.81 -10.39 3.82
CA GLU A 303 -18.54 -10.71 4.47
C GLU A 303 -18.25 -9.67 5.55
N GLU A 304 -18.41 -8.39 5.21
CA GLU A 304 -18.18 -7.29 6.15
C GLU A 304 -19.15 -7.34 7.34
N THR A 305 -20.45 -7.55 7.07
CA THR A 305 -21.45 -7.63 8.13
C THR A 305 -21.14 -8.76 9.13
N LEU A 306 -20.66 -9.91 8.65
CA LEU A 306 -20.29 -11.03 9.51
C LEU A 306 -18.97 -10.74 10.26
N ARG A 307 -18.01 -10.06 9.62
CA ARG A 307 -16.77 -9.60 10.26
C ARG A 307 -17.07 -8.66 11.42
N GLU A 308 -17.87 -7.62 11.20
CA GLU A 308 -18.29 -6.68 12.25
C GLU A 308 -18.99 -7.39 13.42
N ALA A 309 -19.88 -8.34 13.12
CA ALA A 309 -20.58 -9.13 14.13
C ALA A 309 -19.61 -10.00 14.95
N SER A 310 -18.62 -10.60 14.29
CA SER A 310 -17.54 -11.37 14.94
C SER A 310 -16.70 -10.47 15.84
N SER A 311 -16.34 -9.27 15.37
CA SER A 311 -15.60 -8.28 16.17
C SER A 311 -16.40 -7.80 17.40
N ARG A 312 -17.72 -7.61 17.28
CA ARG A 312 -18.59 -7.31 18.44
C ARG A 312 -18.62 -8.47 19.44
N PHE A 313 -18.76 -9.69 18.97
CA PHE A 313 -18.72 -10.88 19.82
C PHE A 313 -17.39 -10.95 20.59
N THR A 314 -16.26 -10.81 19.89
CA THR A 314 -14.92 -10.86 20.48
C THR A 314 -14.74 -9.78 21.56
N ARG A 315 -15.09 -8.53 21.28
CA ARG A 315 -14.99 -7.44 22.27
C ARG A 315 -15.85 -7.70 23.50
N ALA A 316 -17.09 -8.15 23.31
CA ALA A 316 -17.98 -8.46 24.41
C ALA A 316 -17.49 -9.66 25.24
N PHE A 317 -16.89 -10.66 24.59
CA PHE A 317 -16.27 -11.80 25.27
C PHE A 317 -15.06 -11.38 26.09
N GLN A 318 -14.16 -10.56 25.52
CA GLN A 318 -13.00 -10.03 26.23
C GLN A 318 -13.40 -9.18 27.45
N ALA A 319 -14.46 -8.37 27.32
CA ALA A 319 -15.01 -7.61 28.45
C ALA A 319 -15.55 -8.54 29.54
N LEU A 320 -16.25 -9.62 29.17
CA LEU A 320 -16.72 -10.63 30.12
C LEU A 320 -15.57 -11.31 30.87
N GLU A 321 -14.49 -11.67 30.17
CA GLU A 321 -13.28 -12.24 30.77
C GLU A 321 -12.57 -11.27 31.71
N ALA A 322 -12.46 -10.00 31.32
CA ALA A 322 -11.85 -8.96 32.15
C ALA A 322 -12.65 -8.73 33.44
N ASP A 323 -13.98 -8.67 33.35
CA ASP A 323 -14.89 -8.55 34.49
C ASP A 323 -14.72 -9.74 35.44
N ALA A 324 -14.78 -10.98 34.93
CA ALA A 324 -14.62 -12.20 35.72
C ALA A 324 -13.28 -12.21 36.46
N ARG A 325 -12.20 -11.92 35.74
CA ARG A 325 -10.84 -11.84 36.30
C ARG A 325 -10.73 -10.79 37.39
N SER A 326 -11.37 -9.63 37.23
CA SER A 326 -11.37 -8.57 38.23
C SER A 326 -12.12 -8.96 39.52
N ALA A 327 -13.12 -9.83 39.41
CA ALA A 327 -13.90 -10.36 40.52
C ALA A 327 -13.26 -11.61 41.16
N GLY A 328 -12.18 -12.15 40.58
CA GLY A 328 -11.59 -13.42 41.01
C GLY A 328 -12.47 -14.63 40.71
N GLU A 329 -13.33 -14.52 39.69
CA GLU A 329 -14.26 -15.56 39.26
C GLU A 329 -13.83 -16.15 37.91
N GLU A 330 -14.21 -17.40 37.66
CA GLU A 330 -14.05 -18.04 36.34
C GLU A 330 -15.29 -17.74 35.48
N VAL A 331 -15.12 -17.49 34.18
CA VAL A 331 -16.24 -17.15 33.27
C VAL A 331 -17.35 -18.19 33.31
N GLU A 332 -17.02 -19.48 33.41
CA GLU A 332 -17.98 -20.60 33.47
C GLU A 332 -18.86 -20.57 34.71
N SER A 333 -18.38 -19.96 35.79
CA SER A 333 -19.10 -19.82 37.05
C SER A 333 -20.11 -18.67 37.05
N LEU A 334 -20.01 -17.77 36.06
CA LEU A 334 -20.92 -16.64 35.91
C LEU A 334 -22.36 -17.09 35.58
N PRO A 335 -23.37 -16.33 36.04
CA PRO A 335 -24.77 -16.55 35.67
C PRO A 335 -24.96 -16.62 34.15
N ALA A 336 -25.93 -17.44 33.71
CA ALA A 336 -26.17 -17.66 32.28
C ALA A 336 -26.50 -16.35 31.54
N GLU A 337 -27.18 -15.42 32.19
CA GLU A 337 -27.51 -14.10 31.65
C GLU A 337 -26.25 -13.28 31.32
N ARG A 338 -25.22 -13.38 32.16
CA ARG A 338 -23.92 -12.73 31.93
C ARG A 338 -23.16 -13.39 30.78
N ARG A 339 -23.19 -14.71 30.69
CA ARG A 339 -22.54 -15.47 29.60
C ARG A 339 -23.23 -15.32 28.24
N LEU A 340 -24.47 -14.81 28.20
CA LEU A 340 -25.18 -14.46 26.97
C LEU A 340 -24.80 -13.08 26.41
N ALA A 341 -24.01 -12.28 27.13
CA ALA A 341 -23.62 -10.94 26.67
C ALA A 341 -22.88 -10.94 25.31
N PRO A 342 -21.91 -11.84 25.04
CA PRO A 342 -21.24 -11.91 23.74
C PRO A 342 -22.21 -12.24 22.59
N TRP A 343 -23.14 -13.19 22.81
CA TRP A 343 -24.18 -13.51 21.83
C TRP A 343 -25.11 -12.33 21.57
N SER A 344 -25.49 -11.60 22.62
CA SER A 344 -26.36 -10.43 22.50
C SER A 344 -25.70 -9.33 21.66
N ALA A 345 -24.38 -9.15 21.77
CA ALA A 345 -23.61 -8.16 21.01
C ALA A 345 -23.58 -8.42 19.49
N VAL A 346 -23.74 -9.68 19.06
CA VAL A 346 -23.89 -10.01 17.62
C VAL A 346 -25.14 -9.37 17.03
N SER A 347 -26.24 -9.39 17.78
CA SER A 347 -27.58 -8.98 17.36
C SER A 347 -27.90 -7.49 17.51
N GLU A 348 -26.94 -6.69 17.99
CA GLU A 348 -27.13 -5.25 18.12
C GLU A 348 -27.31 -4.60 16.75
N ARG A 349 -28.42 -3.88 16.54
CA ARG A 349 -28.77 -3.30 15.24
C ARG A 349 -27.66 -2.37 14.75
N LEU A 350 -27.06 -2.72 13.62
CA LEU A 350 -26.37 -1.76 12.78
C LEU A 350 -27.36 -0.64 12.41
N ARG A 351 -27.03 0.60 12.78
CA ARG A 351 -27.69 1.76 12.18
C ARG A 351 -27.14 1.81 10.76
N GLY A 352 -27.98 1.53 9.76
CA GLY A 352 -27.55 1.55 8.37
C GLY A 352 -26.84 2.84 8.03
N THR A 353 -25.70 2.73 7.35
CA THR A 353 -25.07 3.84 6.65
C THR A 353 -26.01 4.24 5.52
N ALA A 354 -26.49 5.49 5.57
CA ALA A 354 -27.27 6.11 4.50
C ALA A 354 -26.34 6.60 3.38
#